data_AF-A0AAU9W4P3-F1
#
_entry.id   AF-A0AAU9W4P3-F1
#
_cell.length_a   1.000
_cell.length_b   1.000
_cell.length_c   1.000
_cell.angle_alpha   90.00
_cell.angle_beta   90.00
_cell.angle_gamma   90.00
#
_symmetry.space_group_name_H-M   'P 1'
#
loop_
_entity.id
_entity.type
_entity.pdbx_description
1 polymer ?
#
loop_
_entity_poly.entity_id
_entity_poly.type
_entity_poly.pdbx_seq_one_letter_code
_entity_poly.pdbx_strand_id
1 'polypeptide(L)'
;MACFISLPLHVRAINSQSSIADNPICLSRFFTMFTCFAVNIMTLAVISIDRYDAICRAPLREITCKKTAYFLVFIWLFASCTAVAGGTGHILTAVRGEHACYSPGRDVSSHAIIGKTVMIAVVSLWILPSLAIVFYRFYAIRKYVQDHSTHLRDTLGVSVVKREVKLTKICVVMITTYLSLWVMFALMVLLRNRFSSLEVHCAYLWSYSLAYSSFTVVPVEYMILDKRILAYVWRECARRRTVKVSVELAATNHEGGETST
;
A
#
# COMPACT_ATOMS: atom_id res chain seq x y z
N MET A 1 -6.00 -3.48 5.75
CA MET A 1 -5.62 -3.10 7.13
C MET A 1 -5.65 -1.59 7.34
N ALA A 2 -4.95 -0.79 6.54
CA ALA A 2 -4.94 0.67 6.70
C ALA A 2 -6.34 1.34 6.70
N CYS A 3 -7.20 1.05 5.73
CA CYS A 3 -8.55 1.66 5.68
C CYS A 3 -9.52 1.14 6.75
N PHE A 4 -9.39 -0.11 7.18
CA PHE A 4 -10.33 -0.74 8.11
C PHE A 4 -9.96 -0.52 9.58
N ILE A 5 -8.67 -0.38 9.88
CA ILE A 5 -8.17 -0.28 11.25
C ILE A 5 -7.63 1.12 11.49
N SER A 6 -6.72 1.58 10.65
CA SER A 6 -5.97 2.82 10.91
C SER A 6 -6.78 4.09 10.61
N LEU A 7 -7.68 4.07 9.62
CA LEU A 7 -8.52 5.22 9.28
C LEU A 7 -9.59 5.54 10.37
N PRO A 8 -10.35 4.57 10.92
CA PRO A 8 -11.24 4.83 12.06
C PRO A 8 -10.48 5.33 13.30
N LEU A 9 -9.29 4.79 13.57
CA LEU A 9 -8.43 5.27 14.66
C LEU A 9 -7.90 6.68 14.39
N HIS A 10 -7.66 7.04 13.12
CA HIS A 10 -7.30 8.41 12.74
C HIS A 10 -8.44 9.39 12.99
N VAL A 11 -9.68 9.05 12.63
CA VAL A 11 -10.87 9.87 12.89
C VAL A 11 -11.13 10.02 14.40
N ARG A 12 -11.03 8.93 15.17
CA ARG A 12 -11.14 8.99 16.64
C ARG A 12 -10.07 9.91 17.25
N ALA A 13 -8.84 9.84 16.76
CA ALA A 13 -7.75 10.69 17.24
C ALA A 13 -7.94 12.18 16.90
N ILE A 14 -8.70 12.52 15.86
CA ILE A 14 -9.04 13.91 15.52
C ILE A 14 -10.17 14.43 16.44
N ASN A 15 -11.14 13.57 16.76
CA ASN A 15 -12.38 13.99 17.44
C ASN A 15 -12.35 13.84 18.98
N SER A 16 -11.38 13.13 19.55
CA SER A 16 -11.32 12.85 21.00
C SER A 16 -10.48 13.89 21.75
N GLN A 17 -10.86 14.20 23.00
CA GLN A 17 -9.98 14.94 23.93
C GLN A 17 -8.77 14.07 24.28
N SER A 18 -7.57 14.60 24.05
CA SER A 18 -6.31 13.86 24.18
C SER A 18 -6.03 13.41 25.62
N SER A 19 -6.18 12.10 25.88
CA SER A 19 -5.93 11.47 27.18
C SER A 19 -4.82 10.42 27.12
N ILE A 20 -4.13 10.16 28.24
CA ILE A 20 -3.05 9.14 28.31
C ILE A 20 -3.58 7.74 27.92
N ALA A 21 -4.88 7.48 28.14
CA ALA A 21 -5.54 6.24 27.74
C ALA A 21 -5.59 6.02 26.21
N ASP A 22 -5.33 7.05 25.41
CA ASP A 22 -5.31 6.99 23.94
C ASP A 22 -3.93 6.60 23.37
N ASN A 23 -2.90 6.46 24.21
CA ASN A 23 -1.57 5.99 23.81
C ASN A 23 -1.57 4.69 22.98
N PRO A 24 -2.28 3.60 23.35
CA PRO A 24 -2.33 2.38 22.54
C PRO A 24 -3.03 2.59 21.18
N ILE A 25 -4.02 3.48 21.11
CA ILE A 25 -4.70 3.86 19.86
C ILE A 25 -3.74 4.61 18.95
N CYS A 26 -2.94 5.50 19.52
CA CYS A 26 -1.92 6.24 18.81
C CYS A 26 -0.86 5.34 18.19
N LEU A 27 -0.36 4.39 19.00
CA LEU A 27 0.67 3.44 18.60
C LEU A 27 0.17 2.48 17.52
N SER A 28 -1.04 1.94 17.68
CA SER A 28 -1.63 1.03 16.69
C SER A 28 -1.91 1.73 15.35
N ARG A 29 -2.38 2.98 15.38
CA ARG A 29 -2.52 3.81 14.17
C ARG A 29 -1.18 4.02 13.48
N PHE A 30 -0.16 4.40 14.23
CA PHE A 30 1.19 4.59 13.71
C PHE A 30 1.72 3.29 13.09
N PHE A 31 1.74 2.21 13.87
CA PHE A 31 2.25 0.91 13.44
C PHE A 31 1.57 0.43 12.16
N THR A 32 0.24 0.48 12.12
CA THR A 32 -0.53 0.00 10.96
C THR A 32 -0.23 0.82 9.71
N MET A 33 -0.22 2.15 9.81
CA MET A 33 0.03 3.01 8.66
C MET A 33 1.44 2.83 8.10
N PHE A 34 2.46 2.84 8.97
CA PHE A 34 3.86 2.69 8.53
C PHE A 34 4.17 1.30 8.01
N THR A 35 3.61 0.25 8.62
CA THR A 35 3.74 -1.12 8.11
C THR A 35 3.11 -1.24 6.73
N CYS A 36 1.86 -0.77 6.55
CA CYS A 36 1.18 -0.83 5.25
C CYS A 36 1.90 0.01 4.17
N PHE A 37 2.44 1.17 4.55
CA PHE A 37 3.26 2.00 3.66
C PHE A 37 4.51 1.25 3.18
N ALA A 38 5.26 0.67 4.11
CA ALA A 38 6.49 -0.06 3.83
C ALA A 38 6.22 -1.32 2.98
N VAL A 39 5.17 -2.07 3.31
CA VAL A 39 4.73 -3.23 2.52
C VAL A 39 4.43 -2.82 1.08
N ASN A 40 3.68 -1.73 0.86
CA ASN A 40 3.34 -1.27 -0.47
C ASN A 40 4.57 -0.86 -1.29
N ILE A 41 5.45 -0.01 -0.76
CA ILE A 41 6.61 0.46 -1.53
C ILE A 41 7.58 -0.67 -1.88
N MET A 42 7.81 -1.63 -0.96
CA MET A 42 8.63 -2.80 -1.24
C MET A 42 7.95 -3.76 -2.22
N THR A 43 6.62 -3.91 -2.14
CA THR A 43 5.85 -4.70 -3.12
C THR A 43 5.96 -4.10 -4.52
N LEU A 44 5.88 -2.77 -4.65
CA LEU A 44 6.10 -2.07 -5.92
C LEU A 44 7.51 -2.31 -6.47
N ALA A 45 8.53 -2.34 -5.60
CA ALA A 45 9.90 -2.70 -5.99
C ALA A 45 9.99 -4.15 -6.51
N VAL A 46 9.39 -5.12 -5.81
CA VAL A 46 9.34 -6.52 -6.27
C VAL A 46 8.57 -6.66 -7.58
N ILE A 47 7.45 -5.96 -7.76
CA ILE A 47 6.72 -5.92 -9.03
C ILE A 47 7.62 -5.40 -10.15
N SER A 48 8.40 -4.34 -9.92
CA SER A 48 9.32 -3.82 -10.93
C SER A 48 10.39 -4.83 -11.36
N ILE A 49 10.90 -5.63 -10.42
CA ILE A 49 11.84 -6.73 -10.70
C ILE A 49 11.13 -7.82 -11.50
N ASP A 50 9.94 -8.22 -11.09
CA ASP A 50 9.14 -9.24 -11.78
C ASP A 50 8.84 -8.86 -13.24
N ARG A 51 8.46 -7.60 -13.47
CA ARG A 51 8.22 -7.08 -14.83
C ARG A 51 9.51 -7.02 -15.64
N TYR A 52 10.63 -6.67 -15.02
CA TYR A 52 11.94 -6.68 -15.67
C TYR A 52 12.33 -8.09 -16.10
N ASP A 53 12.19 -9.09 -15.23
CA ASP A 53 12.52 -10.48 -15.57
C ASP A 53 11.61 -11.02 -16.68
N ALA A 54 10.33 -10.66 -16.67
CA ALA A 54 9.37 -11.09 -17.69
C ALA A 54 9.68 -10.55 -19.10
N ILE A 55 10.34 -9.38 -19.21
CA ILE A 55 10.66 -8.75 -20.50
C ILE A 55 12.12 -8.96 -20.88
N CYS A 56 13.04 -8.60 -19.99
CA CYS A 56 14.47 -8.53 -20.29
C CYS A 56 15.20 -9.88 -20.14
N ARG A 57 14.63 -10.84 -19.39
CA ARG A 57 15.21 -12.18 -19.18
C ARG A 57 14.39 -13.31 -19.80
N ALA A 58 13.42 -12.97 -20.64
CA ALA A 58 12.64 -13.96 -21.36
C ALA A 58 13.54 -14.88 -22.22
N PRO A 59 13.26 -16.20 -22.28
CA PRO A 59 12.12 -16.91 -21.69
C PRO A 59 12.35 -17.40 -20.24
N LEU A 60 13.56 -17.26 -19.69
CA LEU A 60 13.95 -17.80 -18.38
C LEU A 60 13.65 -16.80 -17.25
N ARG A 61 12.40 -16.79 -16.80
CA ARG A 61 11.97 -15.95 -15.67
C ARG A 61 12.50 -16.50 -14.34
N GLU A 62 13.27 -15.68 -13.61
CA GLU A 62 13.85 -16.10 -12.32
C GLU A 62 12.88 -16.03 -11.15
N ILE A 63 11.90 -15.13 -11.21
CA ILE A 63 10.84 -15.00 -10.20
C ILE A 63 9.85 -16.17 -10.35
N THR A 64 9.88 -17.07 -9.37
CA THR A 64 8.95 -18.19 -9.22
C THR A 64 7.99 -17.93 -8.06
N CYS A 65 6.85 -18.65 -8.02
CA CYS A 65 5.89 -18.52 -6.92
C CYS A 65 6.52 -18.72 -5.52
N LYS A 66 7.50 -19.63 -5.41
CA LYS A 66 8.23 -19.89 -4.16
C LYS A 66 9.04 -18.67 -3.72
N LYS A 67 9.78 -18.05 -4.66
CA LYS A 67 10.55 -16.82 -4.38
C LYS A 67 9.61 -15.66 -4.07
N THR A 68 8.48 -15.54 -4.77
CA THR A 68 7.46 -14.53 -4.48
C THR A 68 6.90 -14.67 -3.06
N ALA A 69 6.58 -15.90 -2.62
CA ALA A 69 6.13 -16.15 -1.26
C ALA A 69 7.20 -15.74 -0.22
N TYR A 70 8.46 -16.09 -0.46
CA TYR A 70 9.58 -15.66 0.38
C TYR A 70 9.70 -14.13 0.45
N PHE A 71 9.64 -13.43 -0.68
CA PHE A 71 9.66 -11.97 -0.71
C PHE A 71 8.50 -11.36 0.05
N LEU A 72 7.28 -11.91 -0.06
CA LEU A 72 6.12 -11.41 0.68
C LEU A 72 6.31 -11.56 2.19
N VAL A 73 6.73 -12.74 2.65
CA VAL A 73 7.00 -12.98 4.09
C VAL A 73 8.09 -12.03 4.59
N PHE A 74 9.19 -11.91 3.84
CA PHE A 74 10.28 -10.98 4.17
C PHE A 74 9.77 -9.53 4.26
N ILE A 75 9.01 -9.06 3.27
CA ILE A 75 8.46 -7.70 3.22
C ILE A 75 7.62 -7.42 4.46
N TRP A 76 6.74 -8.33 4.85
CA TRP A 76 5.86 -8.14 6.02
C TRP A 76 6.63 -8.13 7.33
N LEU A 77 7.54 -9.09 7.53
CA LEU A 77 8.37 -9.15 8.74
C LEU A 77 9.25 -7.90 8.85
N PHE A 78 9.94 -7.56 7.77
CA PHE A 78 10.81 -6.40 7.73
C PHE A 78 10.04 -5.10 7.97
N ALA A 79 8.91 -4.89 7.30
CA ALA A 79 8.04 -3.71 7.51
C ALA A 79 7.54 -3.60 8.96
N SER A 80 7.20 -4.72 9.58
CA SER A 80 6.70 -4.74 10.96
C SER A 80 7.81 -4.40 11.95
N CYS A 81 8.98 -5.04 11.82
CA CYS A 81 10.14 -4.78 12.67
C CYS A 81 10.54 -3.30 12.61
N THR A 82 10.52 -2.73 11.41
CA THR A 82 10.96 -1.36 11.23
C THR A 82 9.90 -0.33 11.66
N ALA A 83 8.61 -0.65 11.55
CA ALA A 83 7.54 0.14 12.14
C ALA A 83 7.62 0.16 13.69
N VAL A 84 7.99 -0.96 14.32
CA VAL A 84 8.28 -1.00 15.77
C VAL A 84 9.48 -0.12 16.10
N ALA A 85 10.58 -0.25 15.35
CA ALA A 85 11.79 0.56 15.54
C ALA A 85 11.50 2.07 15.39
N GLY A 86 10.78 2.48 14.36
CA GLY A 86 10.36 3.87 14.16
C GLY A 86 9.34 4.35 15.21
N GLY A 87 8.58 3.43 15.80
CA GLY A 87 7.61 3.71 16.86
C GLY A 87 8.22 3.82 18.26
N THR A 88 9.52 3.56 18.44
CA THR A 88 10.20 3.59 19.75
C THR A 88 10.00 4.91 20.50
N GLY A 89 9.95 6.05 19.82
CA GLY A 89 9.62 7.34 20.46
C GLY A 89 8.21 7.40 21.04
N HIS A 90 7.21 6.82 20.36
CA HIS A 90 5.84 6.70 20.87
C HIS A 90 5.74 5.69 22.03
N ILE A 91 6.54 4.62 21.99
CA ILE A 91 6.60 3.61 23.06
C ILE A 91 7.23 4.22 24.33
N LEU A 92 8.37 4.90 24.18
CA LEU A 92 9.11 5.51 25.29
C LEU A 92 8.29 6.62 25.99
N THR A 93 7.58 7.45 25.22
CA THR A 93 6.68 8.47 25.77
C THR A 93 5.50 7.82 26.51
N ALA A 94 4.90 6.76 25.94
CA ALA A 94 3.81 6.05 26.59
C ALA A 94 4.22 5.37 27.91
N VAL A 95 5.40 4.72 27.96
CA VAL A 95 5.91 4.04 29.17
C VAL A 95 6.19 5.03 30.31
N ARG A 96 6.51 6.29 29.99
CA ARG A 96 6.75 7.35 30.99
C ARG A 96 5.47 8.03 31.49
N GLY A 97 4.30 7.58 31.07
CA GLY A 97 3.02 8.23 31.40
C GLY A 97 2.82 9.56 30.67
N GLU A 98 3.64 9.88 29.68
CA GLU A 98 3.46 11.04 28.82
C GLU A 98 2.45 10.71 27.71
N HIS A 99 1.78 11.75 27.20
CA HIS A 99 0.85 11.60 26.10
C HIS A 99 1.62 11.43 24.78
N ALA A 100 1.65 10.21 24.26
CA ALA A 100 2.38 9.83 23.05
C ALA A 100 1.72 10.36 21.75
N CYS A 101 0.46 10.80 21.84
CA CYS A 101 -0.26 11.37 20.71
C CYS A 101 -0.07 12.89 20.65
N TYR A 102 0.48 13.40 19.55
CA TYR A 102 0.80 14.83 19.50
C TYR A 102 -0.48 15.69 19.49
N SER A 103 -0.71 16.46 20.56
CA SER A 103 -1.74 17.49 20.65
C SER A 103 -1.12 18.85 20.32
N PRO A 104 -1.78 19.74 19.55
CA PRO A 104 -1.29 21.10 19.31
C PRO A 104 -1.01 21.83 20.63
N GLY A 105 0.09 22.58 20.71
CA GLY A 105 0.42 23.45 21.84
C GLY A 105 1.13 22.81 23.05
N ARG A 106 1.55 21.54 22.98
CA ARG A 106 2.39 20.92 24.03
C ARG A 106 3.86 20.82 23.60
N ASP A 107 4.77 21.15 24.51
CA ASP A 107 6.20 21.04 24.28
C ASP A 107 6.62 19.59 24.00
N VAL A 108 7.46 19.43 22.97
CA VAL A 108 8.01 18.14 22.55
C VAL A 108 9.14 17.78 23.49
N SER A 109 8.96 16.75 24.33
CA SER A 109 10.07 16.21 25.13
C SER A 109 11.23 15.79 24.23
N SER A 110 12.50 15.99 24.65
CA SER A 110 13.69 15.70 23.83
C SER A 110 13.74 14.25 23.32
N HIS A 111 13.06 13.32 23.99
CA HIS A 111 12.92 11.92 23.58
C HIS A 111 12.02 11.74 22.33
N ALA A 112 11.01 12.58 22.15
CA ALA A 112 10.18 12.57 20.96
C ALA A 112 10.94 13.08 19.70
N ILE A 113 12.00 13.88 19.89
CA ILE A 113 12.90 14.27 18.79
C ILE A 113 13.73 13.08 18.33
N ILE A 114 14.28 12.29 19.25
CA ILE A 114 15.05 11.08 18.93
C ILE A 114 14.18 10.09 18.13
N GLY A 115 12.96 9.84 18.59
CA GLY A 115 12.02 8.96 17.87
C GLY A 115 11.69 9.44 16.45
N LYS A 116 11.48 10.76 16.27
CA LYS A 116 11.26 11.37 14.95
C LYS A 116 12.47 11.23 14.03
N THR A 117 13.69 11.47 14.53
CA THR A 117 14.93 11.37 13.75
C THR A 117 15.19 9.92 13.33
N VAL A 118 15.04 8.97 14.27
CA VAL A 118 15.15 7.53 13.99
C VAL A 118 14.15 7.16 12.91
N MET A 119 12.88 7.53 13.07
CA MET A 119 11.82 7.26 12.12
C MET A 119 12.10 7.82 10.72
N ILE A 120 12.55 9.07 10.59
CA ILE A 120 12.88 9.66 9.29
C ILE A 120 14.05 8.90 8.65
N ALA A 121 15.12 8.62 9.40
CA ALA A 121 16.28 7.89 8.88
C ALA A 121 15.88 6.49 8.39
N VAL A 122 15.15 5.77 9.23
CA VAL A 122 14.59 4.44 9.01
C VAL A 122 13.69 4.47 7.76
N VAL A 123 12.76 5.42 7.66
CA VAL A 123 11.90 5.63 6.48
C VAL A 123 12.68 5.92 5.19
N SER A 124 13.64 6.84 5.24
CA SER A 124 14.47 7.20 4.09
C SER A 124 15.34 6.04 3.61
N LEU A 125 15.87 5.24 4.53
CA LEU A 125 16.77 4.12 4.23
C LEU A 125 16.12 3.03 3.39
N TRP A 126 14.79 2.91 3.33
CA TRP A 126 14.12 1.94 2.44
C TRP A 126 13.28 2.57 1.33
N ILE A 127 12.77 3.80 1.49
CA ILE A 127 12.10 4.49 0.39
C ILE A 127 13.12 4.68 -0.74
N LEU A 128 14.31 5.19 -0.42
CA LEU A 128 15.30 5.54 -1.44
C LEU A 128 15.77 4.31 -2.25
N PRO A 129 16.17 3.18 -1.65
CA PRO A 129 16.52 1.98 -2.42
C PRO A 129 15.34 1.41 -3.20
N SER A 130 14.13 1.38 -2.61
CA SER A 130 12.94 0.85 -3.30
C SER A 130 12.62 1.68 -4.55
N LEU A 131 12.66 3.01 -4.43
CA LEU A 131 12.49 3.92 -5.56
C LEU A 131 13.59 3.76 -6.58
N ALA A 132 14.85 3.69 -6.16
CA ALA A 132 15.99 3.49 -7.06
C ALA A 132 15.83 2.20 -7.87
N ILE A 133 15.45 1.08 -7.23
CA ILE A 133 15.17 -0.19 -7.89
C ILE A 133 14.05 -0.02 -8.92
N VAL A 134 12.92 0.58 -8.51
CA VAL A 134 11.77 0.81 -9.39
C VAL A 134 12.17 1.61 -10.63
N PHE A 135 12.79 2.77 -10.46
CA PHE A 135 13.19 3.64 -11.57
C PHE A 135 14.22 2.96 -12.47
N TYR A 136 15.24 2.32 -11.90
CA TYR A 136 16.26 1.60 -12.64
C TYR A 136 15.67 0.47 -13.48
N ARG A 137 14.78 -0.35 -12.91
CA ARG A 137 14.16 -1.48 -13.62
C ARG A 137 13.25 -1.03 -14.75
N PHE A 138 12.39 -0.03 -14.53
CA PHE A 138 11.55 0.48 -15.61
C PHE A 138 12.33 1.21 -16.71
N TYR A 139 13.38 1.94 -16.34
CA TYR A 139 14.31 2.52 -17.30
C TYR A 139 14.98 1.42 -18.15
N ALA A 140 15.48 0.36 -17.51
CA ALA A 140 16.11 -0.76 -18.19
C ALA A 140 15.14 -1.51 -19.10
N ILE A 141 13.87 -1.71 -18.69
CA ILE A 141 12.82 -2.28 -19.55
C ILE A 141 12.62 -1.40 -20.79
N ARG A 142 12.47 -0.08 -20.61
CA ARG A 142 12.27 0.84 -21.73
C ARG A 142 13.43 0.75 -22.73
N LYS A 143 14.66 0.83 -22.23
CA LYS A 143 15.87 0.74 -23.05
C LYS A 143 15.95 -0.60 -23.79
N TYR A 144 15.73 -1.71 -23.07
CA TYR A 144 15.78 -3.05 -23.65
C TYR A 144 14.72 -3.25 -24.75
N VAL A 145 13.48 -2.79 -24.52
CA VAL A 145 12.41 -2.85 -25.53
C VAL A 145 12.73 -2.00 -26.75
N GLN A 146 13.38 -0.85 -26.58
CA GLN A 146 13.82 -0.01 -27.71
C GLN A 146 14.93 -0.68 -28.52
N ASP A 147 15.96 -1.19 -27.83
CA ASP A 147 17.16 -1.75 -28.46
C ASP A 147 16.93 -3.14 -29.08
N HIS A 148 16.05 -3.97 -28.49
CA HIS A 148 15.89 -5.40 -28.84
C HIS A 148 14.46 -5.79 -29.24
N SER A 149 13.67 -4.84 -29.76
CA SER A 149 12.25 -5.09 -30.09
C SER A 149 12.01 -6.25 -31.06
N THR A 150 12.87 -6.40 -32.08
CA THR A 150 12.73 -7.47 -33.09
C THR A 150 13.01 -8.85 -32.49
N HIS A 151 14.15 -9.01 -31.81
CA HIS A 151 14.53 -10.25 -31.12
C HIS A 151 13.50 -10.70 -30.07
N LEU A 152 12.95 -9.74 -29.31
CA LEU A 152 11.85 -9.98 -28.37
C LEU A 152 10.62 -10.57 -29.05
N ARG A 153 10.23 -9.99 -30.20
CA ARG A 153 9.06 -10.42 -30.96
C ARG A 153 9.26 -11.81 -31.55
N ASP A 154 10.47 -12.15 -31.94
CA ASP A 154 10.82 -13.46 -32.50
C ASP A 154 10.87 -14.55 -31.41
N THR A 155 11.40 -14.23 -30.23
CA THR A 155 11.58 -15.21 -29.13
C THR A 155 10.27 -15.49 -28.36
N LEU A 156 9.50 -14.46 -28.05
CA LEU A 156 8.29 -14.56 -27.23
C LEU A 156 6.99 -14.56 -28.03
N GLY A 157 7.04 -14.10 -29.28
CA GLY A 157 5.86 -13.80 -30.08
C GLY A 157 5.29 -12.40 -29.83
N VAL A 158 4.81 -11.76 -30.91
CA VAL A 158 4.29 -10.39 -30.91
C VAL A 158 3.16 -10.17 -29.91
N SER A 159 2.27 -11.15 -29.74
CA SER A 159 1.10 -11.07 -28.85
C SER A 159 1.51 -11.07 -27.37
N VAL A 160 2.52 -11.85 -27.00
CA VAL A 160 3.04 -11.95 -25.63
C VAL A 160 3.80 -10.67 -25.27
N VAL A 161 4.69 -10.18 -26.16
CA VAL A 161 5.43 -8.93 -25.93
C VAL A 161 4.46 -7.75 -25.73
N LYS A 162 3.44 -7.62 -26.60
CA LYS A 162 2.43 -6.55 -26.48
C LYS A 162 1.69 -6.62 -25.14
N ARG A 163 1.41 -7.83 -24.65
CA ARG A 163 0.80 -8.04 -23.34
C ARG A 163 1.72 -7.60 -22.20
N GLU A 164 2.97 -8.06 -22.17
CA GLU A 164 3.89 -7.76 -21.06
C GLU A 164 4.24 -6.26 -21.00
N VAL A 165 4.41 -5.61 -22.16
CA VAL A 165 4.61 -4.15 -22.23
C VAL A 165 3.37 -3.41 -21.72
N LYS A 166 2.16 -3.86 -22.05
CA LYS A 166 0.92 -3.27 -21.52
C LYS A 166 0.87 -3.40 -20.00
N LEU A 167 1.12 -4.59 -19.46
CA LEU A 167 1.13 -4.83 -18.01
C LEU A 167 2.18 -3.97 -17.30
N THR A 168 3.36 -3.81 -17.91
CA THR A 168 4.41 -2.93 -17.39
C THR A 168 3.96 -1.47 -17.33
N LYS A 169 3.31 -0.95 -18.37
CA LYS A 169 2.75 0.41 -18.36
C LYS A 169 1.71 0.60 -17.25
N ILE A 170 0.87 -0.41 -17.02
CA ILE A 170 -0.11 -0.39 -15.94
C ILE A 170 0.61 -0.28 -14.59
N CYS A 171 1.64 -1.09 -14.34
CA CYS A 171 2.43 -1.01 -13.11
C CYS A 171 3.08 0.37 -12.93
N VAL A 172 3.58 1.00 -14.00
CA VAL A 172 4.14 2.37 -13.94
C VAL A 172 3.08 3.37 -13.49
N VAL A 173 1.88 3.34 -14.08
CA VAL A 173 0.77 4.24 -13.70
C VAL A 173 0.45 4.08 -12.22
N MET A 174 0.30 2.85 -11.76
CA MET A 174 -0.01 2.55 -10.36
C MET A 174 1.05 3.06 -9.39
N ILE A 175 2.33 2.89 -9.74
CA ILE A 175 3.45 3.41 -8.95
C ILE A 175 3.40 4.93 -8.91
N THR A 176 3.18 5.60 -10.04
CA THR A 176 3.09 7.06 -10.08
C THR A 176 1.94 7.61 -9.25
N THR A 177 0.77 6.97 -9.29
CA THR A 177 -0.39 7.36 -8.46
C THR A 177 -0.11 7.15 -6.99
N TYR A 178 0.51 6.02 -6.62
CA TYR A 178 0.91 5.79 -5.24
C TYR A 178 1.86 6.87 -4.75
N LEU A 179 2.93 7.16 -5.50
CA LEU A 179 3.92 8.16 -5.08
C LEU A 179 3.34 9.56 -4.97
N SER A 180 2.47 9.99 -5.89
CA SER A 180 1.88 11.33 -5.83
C SER A 180 1.03 11.55 -4.56
N LEU A 181 0.26 10.54 -4.14
CA LEU A 181 -0.54 10.58 -2.92
C LEU A 181 0.33 10.66 -1.65
N TRP A 182 1.50 10.01 -1.67
CA TRP A 182 2.42 10.00 -0.52
C TRP A 182 3.36 11.21 -0.47
N VAL A 183 3.69 11.82 -1.61
CA VAL A 183 4.54 13.03 -1.67
C VAL A 183 3.89 14.19 -0.92
N MET A 184 2.58 14.39 -1.06
CA MET A 184 1.87 15.44 -0.32
C MET A 184 2.00 15.26 1.19
N PHE A 185 1.90 14.02 1.68
CA PHE A 185 2.12 13.72 3.09
C PHE A 185 3.57 13.98 3.53
N ALA A 186 4.56 13.56 2.74
CA ALA A 186 5.97 13.79 3.03
C ALA A 186 6.30 15.29 3.13
N LEU A 187 5.79 16.11 2.21
CA LEU A 187 5.97 17.56 2.23
C LEU A 187 5.36 18.18 3.49
N MET A 188 4.15 17.75 3.89
CA MET A 188 3.51 18.28 5.09
C MET A 188 4.21 17.84 6.39
N VAL A 189 4.84 16.67 6.43
CA VAL A 189 5.71 16.27 7.55
C VAL A 189 6.88 17.24 7.69
N LEU A 190 7.55 17.59 6.58
CA LEU A 190 8.67 18.54 6.59
C LEU A 190 8.23 19.95 7.01
N LEU A 191 7.12 20.44 6.44
CA LEU A 191 6.56 21.75 6.79
C LEU A 191 6.15 21.82 8.27
N ARG A 192 5.52 20.77 8.80
CA ARG A 192 5.13 20.69 10.20
C ARG A 192 6.32 20.62 11.17
N ASN A 193 7.46 20.11 10.72
CA ASN A 193 8.69 20.16 11.53
C ASN A 193 9.32 21.56 11.56
N ARG A 194 9.01 22.41 10.57
CA ARG A 194 9.55 23.77 10.48
C ARG A 194 8.62 24.82 11.09
N PHE A 195 7.31 24.63 10.99
CA PHE A 195 6.27 25.59 11.36
C PHE A 195 5.26 24.97 12.33
N SER A 196 4.95 25.70 13.42
CA SER A 196 4.00 25.27 14.45
C SER A 196 2.59 25.85 14.27
N SER A 197 2.24 26.39 13.09
CA SER A 197 0.94 27.02 12.87
C SER A 197 -0.20 26.02 12.79
N LEU A 198 -1.41 26.47 13.18
CA LEU A 198 -2.63 25.67 13.11
C LEU A 198 -2.95 25.23 11.67
N GLU A 199 -2.73 26.12 10.70
CA GLU A 199 -2.94 25.84 9.28
C GLU A 199 -2.07 24.67 8.78
N VAL A 200 -0.79 24.65 9.16
CA VAL A 200 0.14 23.57 8.82
C VAL A 200 -0.27 22.25 9.49
N HIS A 201 -0.81 22.31 10.71
CA HIS A 201 -1.35 21.14 11.38
C HIS A 201 -2.58 20.57 10.66
N CYS A 202 -3.52 21.43 10.26
CA CYS A 202 -4.70 21.03 9.49
C CYS A 202 -4.30 20.44 8.13
N ALA A 203 -3.40 21.09 7.39
CA ALA A 203 -2.89 20.59 6.12
C ALA A 203 -2.17 19.24 6.27
N TYR A 204 -1.43 19.04 7.37
CA TYR A 204 -0.86 17.75 7.73
C TYR A 204 -1.93 16.67 7.92
N LEU A 205 -3.01 16.94 8.67
CA LEU A 205 -4.08 15.97 8.88
C LEU A 205 -4.82 15.62 7.57
N TRP A 206 -5.05 16.61 6.71
CA TRP A 206 -5.63 16.40 5.38
C TRP A 206 -4.73 15.56 4.48
N SER A 207 -3.44 15.87 4.41
CA SER A 207 -2.48 15.08 3.63
C SER A 207 -2.30 13.66 4.17
N TYR A 208 -2.39 13.47 5.50
CA TYR A 208 -2.38 12.16 6.14
C TYR A 208 -3.64 11.35 5.80
N SER A 209 -4.80 12.02 5.75
CA SER A 209 -6.06 11.43 5.27
C SER A 209 -5.98 11.05 3.79
N LEU A 210 -5.41 11.92 2.96
CA LEU A 210 -5.20 11.67 1.53
C LEU A 210 -4.28 10.46 1.30
N ALA A 211 -3.24 10.29 2.11
CA ALA A 211 -2.37 9.11 2.01
C ALA A 211 -3.14 7.80 2.21
N TYR A 212 -4.22 7.78 3.00
CA TYR A 212 -5.06 6.58 3.12
C TYR A 212 -5.81 6.23 1.83
N SER A 213 -6.12 7.21 0.98
CA SER A 213 -6.77 6.94 -0.31
C SER A 213 -5.90 6.08 -1.23
N SER A 214 -4.57 6.06 -1.03
CA SER A 214 -3.67 5.19 -1.80
C SER A 214 -4.04 3.72 -1.67
N PHE A 215 -4.56 3.29 -0.51
CA PHE A 215 -4.96 1.91 -0.27
C PHE A 215 -6.29 1.52 -0.94
N THR A 216 -7.13 2.49 -1.31
CA THR A 216 -8.39 2.26 -2.05
C THR A 216 -8.21 2.44 -3.54
N VAL A 217 -7.37 3.39 -3.96
CA VAL A 217 -7.10 3.68 -5.37
C VAL A 217 -6.36 2.52 -6.05
N VAL A 218 -5.37 1.89 -5.39
CA VAL A 218 -4.56 0.82 -5.98
C VAL A 218 -5.37 -0.39 -6.45
N PRO A 219 -6.32 -0.96 -5.66
CA PRO A 219 -7.21 -2.03 -6.16
C PRO A 219 -8.12 -1.58 -7.31
N VAL A 220 -8.64 -0.35 -7.27
CA VAL A 220 -9.51 0.19 -8.32
C VAL A 220 -8.73 0.36 -9.63
N GLU A 221 -7.50 0.86 -9.56
CA GLU A 221 -6.59 0.95 -10.70
C GLU A 221 -6.29 -0.43 -11.29
N TYR A 222 -6.02 -1.45 -10.47
CA TYR A 222 -5.85 -2.83 -10.96
C TYR A 222 -7.06 -3.32 -11.75
N MET A 223 -8.27 -3.08 -11.27
CA MET A 223 -9.50 -3.52 -11.96
C MET A 223 -9.75 -2.77 -13.27
N ILE A 224 -9.49 -1.46 -13.31
CA ILE A 224 -9.71 -0.64 -14.52
C ILE A 224 -8.67 -0.99 -15.59
N LEU A 225 -7.42 -1.14 -15.18
CA LEU A 225 -6.29 -1.27 -16.08
C LEU A 225 -6.10 -2.72 -16.57
N ASP A 226 -6.33 -3.72 -15.71
CA ASP A 226 -6.35 -5.14 -16.10
C ASP A 226 -7.79 -5.68 -16.25
N LYS A 227 -8.31 -5.52 -17.47
CA LYS A 227 -9.62 -6.05 -17.87
C LYS A 227 -9.81 -7.55 -17.64
N ARG A 228 -8.74 -8.34 -17.44
CA ARG A 228 -8.84 -9.78 -17.16
C ARG A 228 -9.29 -10.05 -15.74
N ILE A 229 -8.73 -9.30 -14.80
CA ILE A 229 -9.13 -9.34 -13.39
C ILE A 229 -10.59 -8.89 -13.30
N LEU A 230 -10.94 -7.80 -14.00
CA LEU A 230 -12.34 -7.36 -14.08
C LEU A 230 -13.26 -8.43 -14.68
N ALA A 231 -12.86 -9.08 -15.78
CA ALA A 231 -13.64 -10.16 -16.39
C ALA A 231 -13.73 -11.42 -15.50
N TYR A 232 -12.72 -11.69 -14.67
CA TYR A 232 -12.77 -12.75 -13.68
C TYR A 232 -13.71 -12.41 -12.53
N VAL A 233 -13.57 -11.21 -11.94
CA VAL A 233 -14.45 -10.70 -10.88
C VAL A 233 -15.89 -10.66 -11.37
N TRP A 234 -16.14 -10.18 -12.58
CA TRP A 234 -17.47 -10.16 -13.18
C TRP A 234 -18.06 -11.56 -13.33
N ARG A 235 -17.27 -12.53 -13.80
CA ARG A 235 -17.70 -13.94 -13.90
C ARG A 235 -18.01 -14.54 -12.53
N GLU A 236 -17.19 -14.28 -11.53
CA GLU A 236 -17.39 -14.79 -10.18
C GLU A 236 -18.60 -14.13 -9.49
N CYS A 237 -18.80 -12.83 -9.69
CA CYS A 237 -20.00 -12.12 -9.24
C CYS A 237 -21.27 -12.61 -9.95
N ALA A 238 -21.21 -12.85 -11.27
CA ALA A 238 -22.31 -13.43 -12.02
C ALA A 238 -22.64 -14.84 -11.53
N ARG A 239 -21.62 -15.69 -11.31
CA ARG A 239 -21.76 -17.04 -10.75
C ARG A 239 -22.44 -17.01 -9.39
N ARG A 240 -21.99 -16.14 -8.48
CA ARG A 240 -22.61 -15.97 -7.15
C ARG A 240 -24.06 -15.49 -7.22
N ARG A 241 -24.38 -14.62 -8.18
CA ARG A 241 -25.76 -14.18 -8.43
C ARG A 241 -26.63 -15.35 -8.91
N THR A 242 -26.14 -16.18 -9.85
CA THR A 242 -26.86 -17.35 -10.35
C THR A 242 -27.08 -18.41 -9.26
N VAL A 243 -26.08 -18.67 -8.41
CA VAL A 243 -26.21 -19.58 -7.26
C VAL A 243 -27.24 -19.06 -6.27
N LYS A 244 -27.22 -17.75 -5.93
CA LYS A 244 -28.20 -17.17 -5.02
C LYS A 244 -29.63 -17.29 -5.54
N VAL A 245 -29.85 -17.01 -6.84
CA VAL A 245 -31.16 -17.18 -7.49
C VAL A 245 -31.61 -18.64 -7.49
N SER A 246 -30.69 -19.60 -7.71
CA SER A 246 -31.02 -21.02 -7.71
C SER A 246 -31.41 -21.53 -6.31
N VAL A 247 -30.77 -21.02 -5.25
CA VAL A 247 -31.11 -21.34 -3.86
C VAL A 247 -32.45 -20.71 -3.46
N GLU A 248 -32.71 -19.45 -3.83
CA GLU A 248 -34.01 -18.81 -3.61
C GLU A 248 -35.15 -19.55 -4.32
N LEU A 249 -34.95 -20.00 -5.57
CA LEU A 249 -35.95 -20.80 -6.31
C LEU A 249 -36.22 -22.17 -5.66
N ALA A 250 -35.18 -22.83 -5.16
CA ALA A 250 -35.31 -24.12 -4.49
C ALA A 250 -36.05 -23.99 -3.15
N ALA A 251 -35.85 -22.89 -2.41
CA ALA A 251 -36.57 -22.61 -1.18
C ALA A 251 -38.07 -22.36 -1.44
N THR A 252 -38.43 -21.60 -2.47
CA THR A 252 -39.84 -21.34 -2.82
C THR A 252 -40.59 -22.58 -3.31
N ASN A 253 -39.91 -23.51 -3.99
CA ASN A 253 -40.52 -24.76 -4.44
C ASN A 253 -40.74 -25.76 -3.31
N HIS A 254 -39.97 -25.67 -2.21
CA HIS A 254 -40.18 -26.51 -1.04
C HIS A 254 -41.37 -26.04 -0.19
N GLU A 255 -41.59 -24.73 -0.06
CA GLU A 255 -42.78 -24.19 0.64
C GLU A 255 -44.08 -24.37 -0.15
N GLY A 256 -44.02 -24.42 -1.49
CA GLY A 256 -45.18 -24.70 -2.34
C GLY A 256 -45.60 -26.18 -2.38
N GLY A 257 -44.78 -27.10 -1.88
CA GLY A 257 -45.03 -28.55 -1.91
C GLY A 257 -45.75 -29.10 -0.68
N GLU A 258 -45.82 -28.36 0.42
CA GLU A 258 -46.42 -28.82 1.70
C GLU A 258 -47.90 -28.42 1.88
N THR A 259 -48.56 -27.83 0.87
CA THR A 259 -49.99 -27.46 0.93
C THR A 259 -50.90 -28.30 0.04
N SER A 260 -50.50 -29.53 -0.31
CA SER A 260 -51.35 -30.47 -1.07
C SER A 260 -51.27 -31.90 -0.50
N THR A 261 -51.82 -32.08 0.70
CA THR A 261 -52.27 -33.37 1.23
C THR A 261 -53.54 -33.18 2.02
#